data_AF-A0A9D8D2F2-F1
#
_entry.id   AF-A0A9D8D2F2-F1
#
_cell.length_a   1.000
_cell.length_b   1.000
_cell.length_c   1.000
_cell.angle_alpha   90.00
_cell.angle_beta   90.00
_cell.angle_gamma   90.00
#
_symmetry.space_group_name_H-M   'P 1'
#
loop_
_entity.id
_entity.type
_entity.pdbx_description
1 polymer ?
#
loop_
_entity_poly.entity_id
_entity_poly.type
_entity_poly.pdbx_seq_one_letter_code
_entity_poly.pdbx_strand_id
1 'polypeptide(L)' 'MRSLVLALAVVAAAALAGSGLLVAHDIHAVDVANRLAGPSALHPLGTDHLGRDVLARLRAGGLN' A
#
# COMPACT_ATOMS: atom_id res chain seq x y z
N MET A 1 -22.66 0.64 18.70
CA MET A 1 -21.79 1.83 18.84
C MET A 1 -20.30 1.47 18.79
N ARG A 2 -19.80 0.54 19.62
CA ARG A 2 -18.37 0.13 19.61
C ARG A 2 -17.87 -0.41 18.25
N SER A 3 -18.68 -1.22 17.57
CA SER A 3 -18.37 -1.76 16.24
C SER A 3 -18.30 -0.68 15.14
N LEU A 4 -19.15 0.35 15.24
CA LEU A 4 -19.15 1.48 14.31
C LEU A 4 -17.88 2.33 14.47
N VAL A 5 -17.45 2.55 15.71
CA VAL A 5 -16.20 3.27 16.02
C VAL A 5 -14.98 2.51 15.49
N LEU A 6 -14.95 1.19 15.63
CA LEU A 6 -13.88 0.35 15.08
C LEU A 6 -13.87 0.39 13.54
N ALA A 7 -15.04 0.30 12.91
CA ALA A 7 -15.15 0.40 11.45
C ALA A 7 -14.65 1.77 10.94
N LEU A 8 -15.05 2.87 11.61
CA LEU A 8 -14.58 4.22 11.26
C LEU A 8 -13.06 4.37 11.46
N ALA A 9 -12.51 3.79 12.53
CA ALA A 9 -11.08 3.84 12.81
C ALA A 9 -10.27 3.10 11.74
N VAL A 10 -10.76 1.94 11.28
CA VAL A 10 -10.13 1.17 10.19
C VAL A 10 -10.17 1.95 8.87
N VAL A 11 -11.32 2.57 8.54
CA VAL A 11 -11.46 3.40 7.33
C VAL A 11 -10.55 4.63 7.38
N ALA A 12 -10.46 5.30 8.54
CA ALA A 12 -9.58 6.45 8.72
C ALA A 12 -8.10 6.07 8.64
N ALA A 13 -7.70 4.94 9.21
CA ALA A 13 -6.34 4.43 9.11
C ALA A 13 -5.96 4.07 7.66
N ALA A 14 -6.88 3.44 6.92
CA ALA A 14 -6.71 3.13 5.51
C ALA A 14 -6.59 4.42 4.65
N ALA A 15 -7.39 5.45 4.96
CA ALA A 15 -7.34 6.74 4.28
C ALA A 15 -6.03 7.49 4.55
N LEU A 16 -5.52 7.44 5.79
CA LEU A 16 -4.23 8.05 6.13
C LEU A 16 -3.06 7.32 5.45
N ALA A 17 -3.04 5.98 5.46
CA ALA A 17 -2.05 5.19 4.71
C ALA A 17 -2.15 5.44 3.20
N GLY A 18 -3.37 5.70 2.71
CA GLY A 18 -3.76 6.10 1.36
C GLY A 18 -3.48 7.57 1.00
N SER A 19 -3.07 8.40 1.95
CA SER A 19 -2.59 9.75 1.69
C SER A 19 -1.06 9.70 1.61
N GLY A 20 -0.43 10.29 0.60
CA GLY A 20 1.03 10.27 0.44
C GLY A 20 1.83 10.91 1.60
N LEU A 21 1.15 11.34 2.67
CA LEU A 21 1.74 11.93 3.88
C LEU A 21 2.53 10.93 4.72
N LEU A 22 2.26 9.63 4.62
CA LEU A 22 2.96 8.59 5.40
C LEU A 22 3.96 7.75 4.59
N VAL A 23 3.98 7.92 3.26
CA VAL A 23 4.74 7.06 2.37
C VAL A 23 5.74 7.90 1.60
N ALA A 24 6.88 8.16 2.25
CA ALA A 24 8.15 8.33 1.55
C ALA A 24 8.73 6.96 1.15
N HIS A 25 7.88 5.98 0.77
CA HIS A 25 8.39 4.85 0.00
C HIS A 25 8.49 5.34 -1.43
N ASP A 26 9.74 5.44 -1.87
CA ASP A 26 10.07 5.71 -3.27
C ASP A 26 9.25 4.76 -4.15
N ILE A 27 8.40 5.34 -5.00
CA ILE A 27 7.54 4.62 -5.96
C ILE A 27 8.40 3.72 -6.88
N HIS A 28 9.72 4.00 -6.97
CA HIS A 28 10.70 3.27 -7.74
C HIS A 28 11.60 2.34 -6.92
N ALA A 29 11.40 2.19 -5.60
CA ALA A 29 12.18 1.25 -4.80
C ALA A 29 11.94 -0.19 -5.29
N VAL A 30 12.95 -0.75 -5.94
CA VAL A 30 12.97 -2.12 -6.47
C VAL A 30 13.51 -3.06 -5.40
N ASP A 31 12.71 -4.06 -5.03
CA ASP A 31 13.12 -5.13 -4.11
C ASP A 31 12.92 -6.50 -4.78
N VAL A 32 13.91 -6.90 -5.58
CA VAL A 32 13.85 -8.16 -6.35
C VAL A 32 13.70 -9.38 -5.45
N ALA A 33 14.14 -9.32 -4.20
CA ALA A 33 14.01 -10.44 -3.25
C ALA A 33 12.54 -10.71 -2.92
N ASN A 34 11.70 -9.68 -2.93
CA ASN A 34 10.28 -9.76 -2.66
C ASN A 34 9.41 -9.71 -3.93
N ARG A 35 9.96 -9.99 -5.12
CA ARG A 35 9.19 -9.99 -6.38
C ARG A 35 8.03 -10.97 -6.35
N LEU A 36 6.89 -10.57 -6.94
CA LEU A 36 5.67 -11.37 -6.99
C LEU A 36 5.19 -11.88 -5.61
N ALA A 37 5.56 -11.18 -4.53
CA ALA A 37 5.02 -11.45 -3.21
C ALA A 37 3.51 -11.19 -3.20
N GLY A 38 2.77 -12.11 -2.56
CA GLY A 38 1.34 -11.97 -2.35
C GLY A 38 0.98 -10.86 -1.35
N PRO A 39 -0.33 -10.63 -1.13
CA PRO A 39 -0.81 -9.65 -0.18
C PRO A 39 -0.22 -9.85 1.23
N SER A 40 0.25 -8.76 1.84
CA SER A 40 0.79 -8.73 3.20
C SER A 40 0.46 -7.42 3.89
N ALA A 41 0.73 -7.33 5.19
CA ALA A 41 0.55 -6.09 5.95
C ALA A 41 1.40 -4.92 5.43
N LEU A 42 2.54 -5.22 4.80
CA LEU A 42 3.43 -4.24 4.18
C LEU A 42 3.06 -3.95 2.72
N HIS A 43 2.56 -4.96 2.01
CA HIS A 43 2.13 -4.87 0.62
C HIS A 43 0.67 -5.34 0.48
N PRO A 44 -0.32 -4.48 0.74
CA PRO A 44 -1.73 -4.90 0.80
C PRO A 44 -2.26 -5.53 -0.49
N LEU A 45 -1.68 -5.18 -1.64
CA LEU A 45 -1.98 -5.78 -2.94
C LEU A 45 -0.83 -6.63 -3.50
N GLY A 46 0.18 -6.91 -2.69
CA GLY A 46 1.41 -7.58 -3.10
C GLY A 46 2.35 -6.68 -3.91
N THR A 47 3.34 -7.31 -4.51
CA THR A 47 4.40 -6.64 -5.27
C THR A 47 4.41 -7.06 -6.75
N ASP A 48 4.89 -6.21 -7.64
CA ASP A 48 5.07 -6.54 -9.06
C ASP A 48 6.33 -7.41 -9.33
N HIS A 49 6.64 -7.62 -10.62
CA HIS A 49 7.80 -8.40 -11.07
C HIS A 49 9.16 -7.80 -10.69
N LEU A 50 9.19 -6.51 -10.32
CA LEU A 50 10.36 -5.81 -9.80
C LEU A 50 10.34 -5.70 -8.26
N GLY A 51 9.33 -6.26 -7.60
CA GLY A 51 9.17 -6.16 -6.15
C GLY A 51 8.61 -4.83 -5.67
N ARG A 52 8.01 -4.03 -6.56
CA ARG A 52 7.40 -2.75 -6.18
C ARG A 52 5.98 -2.95 -5.70
N ASP A 53 5.56 -2.15 -4.73
CA ASP A 53 4.21 -2.20 -4.18
C ASP A 53 3.13 -1.85 -5.23
N VAL A 54 2.23 -2.80 -5.49
CA VAL A 54 1.18 -2.67 -6.51
C VAL A 54 0.17 -1.58 -6.13
N LEU A 55 -0.17 -1.44 -4.85
CA LEU A 55 -1.11 -0.43 -4.38
C LEU A 55 -0.53 0.98 -4.51
N ALA A 56 0.75 1.16 -4.20
CA ALA A 56 1.46 2.41 -4.39
C ALA A 56 1.47 2.84 -5.87
N ARG A 57 1.72 1.90 -6.79
CA ARG A 57 1.70 2.19 -8.23
C ARG A 57 0.31 2.50 -8.78
N LEU A 58 -0.73 1.83 -8.28
CA LEU A 58 -2.12 2.16 -8.65
C LEU A 58 -2.51 3.56 -8.18
N ARG A 59 -2.10 3.95 -6.96
CA ARG A 59 -2.32 5.30 -6.43
C ARG A 59 -1.57 6.38 -7.22
N ALA A 60 -0.38 6.06 -7.72
CA ALA A 60 0.40 6.92 -8.59
C ALA A 60 -0.11 6.97 -10.05
N GLY A 61 -1.22 6.30 -10.38
CA GLY A 61 -1.79 6.30 -11.72
C GLY A 61 -1.04 5.45 -12.74
N GLY A 62 -0.16 4.54 -12.31
CA GLY A 62 0.62 3.69 -13.19
C GLY A 62 1.69 4.43 -14.00
N LEU A 63 2.11 5.62 -13.55
CA LEU A 63 3.23 6.35 -14.15
C LEU A 63 4.50 5.49 -14.04
N ASN A 64 5.14 5.25 -15.18
CA ASN A 64 6.37 4.47 -15.33
C ASN A 64 7.55 5.42 -15.47
#